data_AF-A0A6I4W6I9-F1
#
_entry.id   AF-A0A6I4W6I9-F1
#
_cell.length_a   1.000
_cell.length_b   1.000
_cell.length_c   1.000
_cell.angle_alpha   90.00
_cell.angle_beta   90.00
_cell.angle_gamma   90.00
#
_symmetry.space_group_name_H-M   'P 1'
#
loop_
_entity.id
_entity.type
_entity.pdbx_description
1 polymer ?
#
loop_
_entity_poly.entity_id
_entity_poly.type
_entity_poly.pdbx_seq_one_letter_code
_entity_poly.pdbx_strand_id
1 'polypeptide(L)'
;MVETSPRGAVRALLIQLVTALAFTAFAVATTQVDAVRAGSPWRDDPYTGVVAFTQFLVPVLVALAGARALLRSGDPRPGARLRQLVRAGIVASALAGATVAVDWIAVALRADRALWNGVTPWLVAALAVLSALVVAGVVAGLRVPDGPDDGDWLDDLPALTALVAPRVPRVLRAPVVGLGRPGALRFVRAHAAGLAVAAGFAGGLAAATAQAVGEHGTTPVLFLTFVAIGTGGFSGAALLVNRVLRLVRPTAPARRAPAVAAVAALLALPGAAVLRDPLRAAAGLHGPVDTPAQLAAVTVVGAACAGVLAFAAASVLPRAGRRA
;
A
#
# COMPACT_ATOMS: atom_id res chain seq x y z
N MET A 1 -29.68 1.66 -17.79
CA MET A 1 -28.88 1.93 -16.57
C MET A 1 -29.20 0.84 -15.55
N VAL A 2 -28.26 -0.08 -15.29
CA VAL A 2 -28.46 -1.09 -14.24
C VAL A 2 -28.18 -0.42 -12.91
N GLU A 3 -29.23 -0.15 -12.15
CA GLU A 3 -29.12 0.45 -10.82
C GLU A 3 -28.40 -0.55 -9.90
N THR A 4 -27.21 -0.18 -9.41
CA THR A 4 -26.45 -1.02 -8.49
C THR A 4 -27.26 -1.26 -7.23
N SER A 5 -27.67 -2.50 -6.95
CA SER A 5 -28.39 -2.82 -5.72
C SER A 5 -27.49 -2.49 -4.52
N PRO A 6 -27.88 -1.56 -3.63
CA PRO A 6 -27.05 -1.14 -2.50
C PRO A 6 -26.68 -2.31 -1.57
N ARG A 7 -27.50 -3.38 -1.55
CA ARG A 7 -27.23 -4.60 -0.77
C ARG A 7 -25.98 -5.35 -1.25
N GLY A 8 -25.74 -5.41 -2.57
CA GLY A 8 -24.58 -6.11 -3.13
C GLY A 8 -23.26 -5.44 -2.75
N ALA A 9 -23.22 -4.11 -2.85
CA ALA A 9 -22.03 -3.34 -2.49
C ALA A 9 -21.78 -3.31 -0.97
N VAL A 10 -22.83 -3.23 -0.14
CA VAL A 10 -22.68 -3.36 1.32
C VAL A 10 -22.13 -4.73 1.69
N ARG A 11 -22.62 -5.82 1.07
CA ARG A 11 -22.07 -7.16 1.27
C ARG A 11 -20.60 -7.26 0.87
N ALA A 12 -20.22 -6.67 -0.27
CA ALA A 12 -18.82 -6.64 -0.70
C ALA A 12 -17.94 -5.92 0.33
N LEU A 13 -18.38 -4.76 0.83
CA LEU A 13 -17.66 -4.02 1.88
C LEU A 13 -17.52 -4.81 3.17
N LEU A 14 -18.56 -5.52 3.61
CA LEU A 14 -18.48 -6.35 4.82
C LEU A 14 -17.47 -7.48 4.65
N ILE A 15 -17.47 -8.17 3.51
CA ILE A 15 -16.48 -9.22 3.23
C ILE A 15 -15.08 -8.61 3.23
N GLN A 16 -14.87 -7.49 2.54
CA GLN A 16 -13.57 -6.82 2.45
C GLN A 16 -13.08 -6.32 3.82
N LEU A 17 -13.98 -5.84 4.68
CA LEU A 17 -13.66 -5.44 6.04
C LEU A 17 -13.22 -6.65 6.87
N VAL A 18 -13.96 -7.76 6.83
CA VAL A 18 -13.59 -9.01 7.50
C VAL A 18 -12.24 -9.52 6.98
N THR A 19 -12.01 -9.50 5.66
CA THR A 19 -10.73 -9.87 5.05
C THR A 19 -9.59 -9.00 5.59
N ALA A 20 -9.77 -7.68 5.66
CA ALA A 20 -8.73 -6.79 6.13
C ALA A 20 -8.44 -6.94 7.64
N LEU A 21 -9.47 -7.18 8.45
CA LEU A 21 -9.31 -7.46 9.88
C LEU A 21 -8.59 -8.80 10.11
N ALA A 22 -9.00 -9.85 9.39
CA ALA A 22 -8.35 -11.16 9.44
C ALA A 22 -6.88 -11.09 8.98
N PHE A 23 -6.63 -10.38 7.87
CA PHE A 23 -5.27 -10.10 7.39
C PHE A 23 -4.44 -9.38 8.45
N THR A 24 -4.97 -8.31 9.06
CA THR A 24 -4.24 -7.53 10.06
C THR A 24 -3.91 -8.39 11.29
N ALA A 25 -4.88 -9.17 11.78
CA ALA A 25 -4.65 -10.08 12.89
C ALA A 25 -3.60 -11.15 12.55
N PHE A 26 -3.66 -11.74 11.36
CA PHE A 26 -2.68 -12.71 10.87
C PHE A 26 -1.28 -12.11 10.74
N ALA A 27 -1.15 -10.94 10.12
CA ALA A 27 0.13 -10.24 9.96
C ALA A 27 0.74 -9.86 11.31
N VAL A 28 -0.06 -9.32 12.25
CA VAL A 28 0.41 -9.02 13.61
C VAL A 28 0.82 -10.29 14.33
N ALA A 29 0.02 -11.36 14.29
CA ALA A 29 0.36 -12.62 14.96
C ALA A 29 1.67 -13.21 14.44
N THR A 30 1.87 -13.24 13.13
CA THR A 30 3.05 -13.85 12.50
C THR A 30 4.32 -13.00 12.61
N THR A 31 4.20 -11.69 12.87
CA THR A 31 5.35 -10.77 12.98
C THR A 31 5.69 -10.39 14.42
N GLN A 32 4.69 -10.31 15.31
CA GLN A 32 4.85 -9.75 16.67
C GLN A 32 4.74 -10.80 17.78
N VAL A 33 4.23 -12.00 17.50
CA VAL A 33 4.16 -13.08 18.51
C VAL A 33 5.33 -14.04 18.26
N ASP A 34 6.36 -13.96 19.09
CA ASP A 34 7.60 -14.73 18.92
C ASP A 34 7.39 -16.23 18.74
N ALA A 35 6.48 -16.82 19.52
CA ALA A 35 6.15 -18.25 19.42
C ALA A 35 5.56 -18.63 18.04
N VAL A 36 4.78 -17.72 17.44
CA VAL A 36 4.18 -17.92 16.11
C VAL A 36 5.23 -17.66 15.04
N ARG A 37 5.98 -16.57 15.16
CA ARG A 37 7.05 -16.19 14.23
C ARG A 37 8.13 -17.26 14.13
N ALA A 38 8.49 -17.89 15.24
CA ALA A 38 9.54 -18.90 15.29
C ALA A 38 9.29 -20.09 14.36
N GLY A 39 8.02 -20.49 14.18
CA GLY A 39 7.61 -21.59 13.30
C GLY A 39 7.03 -21.16 11.95
N SER A 40 7.10 -19.86 11.62
CA SER A 40 6.53 -19.32 10.38
C SER A 40 7.45 -19.58 9.18
N PRO A 41 6.95 -20.17 8.07
CA PRO A 41 7.74 -20.37 6.85
C PRO A 41 8.21 -19.06 6.17
N TRP A 42 7.55 -17.94 6.45
CA TRP A 42 7.80 -16.63 5.82
C TRP A 42 8.48 -15.63 6.77
N ARG A 43 9.15 -16.11 7.82
CA ARG A 43 9.76 -15.28 8.87
C ARG A 43 10.96 -14.44 8.44
N ASP A 44 11.58 -14.81 7.32
CA ASP A 44 12.78 -14.18 6.80
C ASP A 44 12.51 -13.54 5.43
N ASP A 45 13.45 -12.72 4.95
CA ASP A 45 13.37 -12.14 3.61
C ASP A 45 13.47 -13.25 2.54
N PRO A 46 12.75 -13.12 1.41
CA PRO A 46 12.02 -11.94 0.94
C PRO A 46 10.59 -11.79 1.48
N TYR A 47 10.12 -12.72 2.30
CA TYR A 47 8.70 -12.83 2.62
C TYR A 47 8.27 -11.78 3.66
N THR A 48 9.05 -11.63 4.73
CA THR A 48 8.77 -10.66 5.80
C THR A 48 8.76 -9.22 5.32
N GLY A 49 9.60 -8.85 4.35
CA GLY A 49 9.57 -7.52 3.74
C GLY A 49 8.23 -7.17 3.09
N VAL A 50 7.58 -8.11 2.40
CA VAL A 50 6.26 -7.90 1.79
C VAL A 50 5.17 -7.78 2.86
N VAL A 51 5.23 -8.62 3.90
CA VAL A 51 4.32 -8.56 5.05
C VAL A 51 4.42 -7.19 5.72
N ALA A 52 5.62 -6.67 5.99
CA ALA A 52 5.81 -5.39 6.66
C ALA A 52 5.13 -4.21 5.93
N PHE A 53 5.25 -4.17 4.59
CA PHE A 53 4.58 -3.13 3.79
C PHE A 53 3.06 -3.23 3.83
N THR A 54 2.53 -4.45 3.66
CA THR A 54 1.09 -4.69 3.58
C THR A 54 0.41 -4.58 4.93
N GLN A 55 1.09 -4.99 6.01
CA GLN A 55 0.68 -4.83 7.41
C GLN A 55 0.46 -3.36 7.79
N PHE A 56 1.17 -2.43 7.15
CA PHE A 56 0.94 -0.99 7.32
C PHE A 56 -0.15 -0.45 6.38
N LEU A 57 -0.05 -0.75 5.08
CA LEU A 57 -0.93 -0.14 4.06
C LEU A 57 -2.39 -0.58 4.16
N VAL A 58 -2.65 -1.85 4.47
CA VAL A 58 -4.02 -2.37 4.57
C VAL A 58 -4.82 -1.66 5.67
N PRO A 59 -4.34 -1.57 6.93
CA PRO A 59 -5.02 -0.80 7.97
C PRO A 59 -5.24 0.67 7.61
N VAL A 60 -4.25 1.33 6.99
CA VAL A 60 -4.39 2.74 6.57
C VAL A 60 -5.51 2.91 5.56
N LEU A 61 -5.60 2.03 4.56
CA LEU A 61 -6.69 2.07 3.56
C LEU A 61 -8.06 1.82 4.21
N VAL A 62 -8.15 0.88 5.14
CA VAL A 62 -9.38 0.61 5.90
C VAL A 62 -9.78 1.81 6.74
N ALA A 63 -8.84 2.45 7.43
CA ALA A 63 -9.09 3.64 8.23
C ALA A 63 -9.59 4.82 7.36
N LEU A 64 -8.96 5.05 6.21
CA LEU A 64 -9.40 6.08 5.26
C LEU A 64 -10.81 5.78 4.71
N ALA A 65 -11.06 4.53 4.31
CA ALA A 65 -12.37 4.10 3.83
C ALA A 65 -13.44 4.22 4.92
N GLY A 66 -13.11 3.86 6.16
CA GLY A 66 -13.98 4.01 7.33
C GLY A 66 -14.30 5.48 7.61
N ALA A 67 -13.30 6.36 7.60
CA ALA A 67 -13.51 7.80 7.76
C ALA A 67 -14.48 8.34 6.70
N ARG A 68 -14.27 7.98 5.42
CA ARG A 68 -15.17 8.36 4.32
C ARG A 68 -16.58 7.78 4.47
N ALA A 69 -16.71 6.56 5.02
CA ALA A 69 -18.00 5.94 5.27
C ALA A 69 -18.77 6.61 6.42
N LEU A 70 -18.08 7.15 7.43
CA LEU A 70 -18.68 7.82 8.59
C LEU A 70 -19.15 9.25 8.28
N LEU A 71 -18.53 9.95 7.33
CA LEU A 71 -18.89 11.31 6.90
C LEU A 71 -20.15 11.35 6.01
N ARG A 72 -21.09 10.40 6.19
CA ARG A 72 -22.23 10.12 5.30
C ARG A 72 -23.40 11.10 5.45
N SER A 73 -23.41 11.97 6.45
CA SER A 73 -24.56 12.81 6.77
C SER A 73 -24.69 13.98 5.79
N GLY A 74 -25.40 13.77 4.67
CA GLY A 74 -25.89 14.86 3.81
C GLY A 74 -25.52 14.79 2.32
N ASP A 75 -24.93 13.70 1.84
CA ASP A 75 -24.45 13.62 0.46
C ASP A 75 -25.59 13.27 -0.53
N PRO A 76 -25.85 14.11 -1.57
CA PRO A 76 -26.88 13.84 -2.57
C PRO A 76 -26.55 12.64 -3.50
N ARG A 77 -25.36 12.01 -3.40
CA ARG A 77 -24.90 10.98 -4.36
C ARG A 77 -24.34 9.70 -3.70
N PRO A 78 -25.17 8.93 -2.97
CA PRO A 78 -24.71 7.78 -2.18
C PRO A 78 -24.06 6.65 -3.01
N GLY A 79 -24.43 6.48 -4.28
CA GLY A 79 -23.93 5.39 -5.12
C GLY A 79 -22.46 5.52 -5.54
N ALA A 80 -22.01 6.73 -5.90
CA ALA A 80 -20.61 6.96 -6.33
C ALA A 80 -19.62 6.72 -5.19
N ARG A 81 -19.97 7.20 -3.99
CA ARG A 81 -19.20 6.98 -2.78
C ARG A 81 -19.09 5.50 -2.42
N LEU A 82 -20.20 4.77 -2.49
CA LEU A 82 -20.24 3.34 -2.23
C LEU A 82 -19.31 2.56 -3.17
N ARG A 83 -19.29 2.89 -4.46
CA ARG A 83 -18.36 2.30 -5.43
C ARG A 83 -16.90 2.61 -5.12
N GLN A 84 -16.58 3.84 -4.73
CA GLN A 84 -15.23 4.21 -4.32
C GLN A 84 -14.75 3.45 -3.08
N LEU A 85 -15.65 3.23 -2.10
CA LEU A 85 -15.36 2.40 -0.94
C LEU A 85 -15.12 0.94 -1.33
N VAL A 86 -15.92 0.39 -2.24
CA VAL A 86 -15.73 -0.99 -2.75
C VAL A 86 -14.38 -1.10 -3.48
N ARG A 87 -14.00 -0.11 -4.30
CA ARG A 87 -12.68 -0.08 -4.94
C ARG A 87 -11.56 -0.02 -3.90
N ALA A 88 -11.71 0.77 -2.83
CA ALA A 88 -10.75 0.80 -1.73
C ALA A 88 -10.62 -0.59 -1.07
N GLY A 89 -11.74 -1.28 -0.84
CA GLY A 89 -11.74 -2.63 -0.32
C GLY A 89 -11.13 -3.67 -1.27
N ILE A 90 -11.30 -3.52 -2.60
CA ILE A 90 -10.61 -4.35 -3.60
C ILE A 90 -9.10 -4.13 -3.50
N VAL A 91 -8.64 -2.88 -3.44
CA VAL A 91 -7.20 -2.56 -3.32
C VAL A 91 -6.62 -3.13 -2.02
N ALA A 92 -7.32 -2.97 -0.89
CA ALA A 92 -6.90 -3.54 0.39
C ALA A 92 -6.84 -5.09 0.32
N SER A 93 -7.84 -5.73 -0.29
CA SER A 93 -7.86 -7.19 -0.47
C SER A 93 -6.75 -7.66 -1.40
N ALA A 94 -6.43 -6.91 -2.47
CA ALA A 94 -5.35 -7.23 -3.39
C ALA A 94 -3.97 -7.11 -2.73
N LEU A 95 -3.77 -6.10 -1.87
CA LEU A 95 -2.56 -5.98 -1.06
C LEU A 95 -2.40 -7.17 -0.10
N ALA A 96 -3.47 -7.54 0.61
CA ALA A 96 -3.47 -8.76 1.44
C ALA A 96 -3.19 -10.03 0.59
N GLY A 97 -3.74 -10.08 -0.63
CA GLY A 97 -3.49 -11.16 -1.58
C GLY A 97 -2.04 -11.26 -2.04
N ALA A 98 -1.33 -10.14 -2.18
CA ALA A 98 0.09 -10.14 -2.49
C ALA A 98 0.91 -10.81 -1.37
N THR A 99 0.59 -10.53 -0.11
CA THR A 99 1.20 -11.19 1.05
C THR A 99 0.89 -12.68 1.05
N VAL A 100 -0.39 -13.04 0.90
CA VAL A 100 -0.83 -14.44 0.84
C VAL A 100 -0.10 -15.22 -0.25
N ALA A 101 0.09 -14.63 -1.42
CA ALA A 101 0.83 -15.27 -2.52
C ALA A 101 2.30 -15.52 -2.15
N VAL A 102 2.95 -14.53 -1.53
CA VAL A 102 4.35 -14.63 -1.08
C VAL A 102 4.50 -15.66 0.04
N ASP A 103 3.57 -15.73 0.98
CA ASP A 103 3.54 -16.73 2.05
C ASP A 103 3.33 -18.15 1.49
N TRP A 104 2.48 -18.32 0.47
CA TRP A 104 2.32 -19.60 -0.22
C TRP A 104 3.60 -20.02 -0.97
N ILE A 105 4.33 -19.08 -1.56
CA ILE A 105 5.64 -19.37 -2.17
C ILE A 105 6.61 -19.90 -1.10
N ALA A 106 6.65 -19.27 0.09
CA ALA A 106 7.47 -19.74 1.20
C ALA A 106 7.14 -21.20 1.60
N VAL A 107 5.84 -21.51 1.72
CA VAL A 107 5.37 -22.87 2.01
C VAL A 107 5.76 -23.86 0.91
N ALA A 108 5.54 -23.49 -0.35
CA ALA A 108 5.82 -24.34 -1.51
C ALA A 108 7.32 -24.65 -1.67
N LEU A 109 8.16 -23.64 -1.46
CA LEU A 109 9.62 -23.77 -1.47
C LEU A 109 10.18 -24.41 -0.20
N ARG A 110 9.32 -24.67 0.80
CA ARG A 110 9.71 -25.18 2.13
C ARG A 110 10.80 -24.30 2.76
N ALA A 111 10.63 -22.99 2.67
CA ALA A 111 11.51 -22.02 3.30
C ALA A 111 11.65 -22.33 4.80
N ASP A 112 12.89 -22.31 5.28
CA ASP A 112 13.27 -22.58 6.67
C ASP A 112 12.66 -23.85 7.26
N ARG A 113 12.56 -24.91 6.45
CA ARG A 113 11.90 -26.17 6.84
C ARG A 113 12.40 -26.74 8.18
N ALA A 114 13.66 -26.52 8.50
CA ALA A 114 14.28 -26.95 9.76
C ALA A 114 13.69 -26.26 11.00
N LEU A 115 13.08 -25.08 10.85
CA LEU A 115 12.48 -24.29 11.93
C LEU A 115 10.98 -24.57 12.12
N TRP A 116 10.35 -25.34 11.23
CA TRP A 116 8.93 -25.64 11.32
C TRP A 116 8.63 -26.46 12.58
N ASN A 117 7.52 -26.13 13.25
CA ASN A 117 7.14 -26.69 14.54
C ASN A 117 5.63 -27.01 14.57
N GLY A 118 5.10 -27.34 15.76
CA GLY A 118 3.68 -27.69 15.94
C GLY A 118 2.68 -26.57 15.57
N VAL A 119 3.13 -25.32 15.46
CA VAL A 119 2.31 -24.15 15.07
C VAL A 119 2.20 -24.03 13.55
N THR A 120 3.22 -24.46 12.80
CA THR A 120 3.27 -24.34 11.33
C THR A 120 2.03 -24.89 10.60
N PRO A 121 1.47 -26.08 10.88
CA PRO A 121 0.27 -26.56 10.19
C PRO A 121 -0.95 -25.64 10.42
N TRP A 122 -1.06 -25.04 11.61
CA TRP A 122 -2.12 -24.08 11.92
C TRP A 122 -1.95 -22.76 11.16
N LEU A 123 -0.70 -22.32 10.96
CA LEU A 123 -0.39 -21.18 10.11
C LEU A 123 -0.77 -21.42 8.65
N VAL A 124 -0.48 -22.60 8.11
CA VAL A 124 -0.87 -22.97 6.74
C VAL A 124 -2.40 -23.04 6.60
N ALA A 125 -3.09 -23.59 7.60
CA ALA A 125 -4.56 -23.61 7.62
C ALA A 125 -5.16 -22.18 7.67
N ALA A 126 -4.61 -21.31 8.52
CA ALA A 126 -5.02 -19.90 8.60
C ALA A 126 -4.75 -19.15 7.28
N LEU A 127 -3.61 -19.41 6.62
CA LEU A 127 -3.28 -18.86 5.32
C LEU A 127 -4.29 -19.29 4.24
N ALA A 128 -4.74 -20.55 4.25
CA ALA A 128 -5.77 -21.03 3.33
C ALA A 128 -7.13 -20.33 3.55
N VAL A 129 -7.55 -20.14 4.80
CA VAL A 129 -8.76 -19.36 5.13
C VAL A 129 -8.64 -17.92 4.65
N LEU A 130 -7.50 -17.28 4.91
CA LEU A 130 -7.23 -15.91 4.46
C LEU A 130 -7.24 -15.81 2.93
N SER A 131 -6.71 -16.81 2.23
CA SER A 131 -6.76 -16.90 0.77
C SER A 131 -8.20 -16.88 0.25
N ALA A 132 -9.08 -17.68 0.85
CA ALA A 132 -10.49 -17.71 0.50
C ALA A 132 -11.18 -16.36 0.73
N LEU A 133 -10.87 -15.69 1.86
CA LEU A 133 -11.40 -14.35 2.16
C LEU A 133 -10.91 -13.27 1.18
N VAL A 134 -9.64 -13.33 0.77
CA VAL A 134 -9.09 -12.43 -0.26
C VAL A 134 -9.84 -12.61 -1.59
N VAL A 135 -9.96 -13.86 -2.07
CA VAL A 135 -10.67 -14.16 -3.31
C VAL A 135 -12.13 -13.71 -3.22
N ALA A 136 -12.82 -14.02 -2.12
CA ALA A 136 -14.20 -13.61 -1.92
C ALA A 136 -14.37 -12.09 -1.92
N GLY A 137 -13.47 -11.35 -1.25
CA GLY A 137 -13.51 -9.88 -1.18
C GLY A 137 -13.27 -9.20 -2.54
N VAL A 138 -12.32 -9.73 -3.32
CA VAL A 138 -12.06 -9.26 -4.69
C VAL A 138 -13.24 -9.58 -5.60
N VAL A 139 -13.70 -10.82 -5.64
CA VAL A 139 -14.82 -11.26 -6.50
C VAL A 139 -16.11 -10.51 -6.15
N ALA A 140 -16.43 -10.35 -4.86
CA ALA A 140 -17.59 -9.58 -4.43
C ALA A 140 -17.49 -8.11 -4.85
N GLY A 141 -16.31 -7.51 -4.76
CA GLY A 141 -16.07 -6.14 -5.20
C GLY A 141 -16.19 -5.96 -6.71
N LEU A 142 -15.60 -6.86 -7.51
CA LEU A 142 -15.66 -6.83 -8.98
C LEU A 142 -17.08 -7.03 -9.51
N ARG A 143 -17.97 -7.66 -8.74
CA ARG A 143 -19.39 -7.79 -9.08
C ARG A 143 -20.19 -6.50 -8.87
N VAL A 144 -19.61 -5.46 -8.25
CA VAL A 144 -20.25 -4.16 -8.14
C VAL A 144 -19.98 -3.37 -9.42
N PRO A 145 -21.01 -3.06 -10.23
CA PRO A 145 -20.84 -2.31 -11.47
C PRO A 145 -20.10 -0.99 -11.26
N ASP A 146 -19.17 -0.72 -12.16
CA ASP A 146 -18.61 0.62 -12.29
C ASP A 146 -19.68 1.61 -12.77
N GLY A 147 -19.45 2.88 -12.47
CA GLY A 147 -20.31 3.97 -12.89
C GLY A 147 -19.52 5.26 -13.02
N PRO A 148 -20.16 6.36 -13.47
CA PRO A 148 -19.51 7.65 -13.51
C PRO A 148 -18.99 8.01 -12.12
N ASP A 149 -17.73 8.40 -12.08
CA ASP A 149 -17.11 8.96 -10.89
C ASP A 149 -17.27 10.47 -10.96
N ASP A 150 -18.15 11.03 -10.16
CA ASP A 150 -18.22 12.47 -9.92
C ASP A 150 -17.60 12.75 -8.54
N GLY A 151 -16.48 13.46 -8.50
CA GLY A 151 -15.77 13.84 -7.26
C GLY A 151 -14.55 12.99 -6.90
N ASP A 152 -13.80 13.46 -5.91
CA ASP A 152 -12.65 12.78 -5.30
C ASP A 152 -12.80 12.69 -3.77
N TRP A 153 -11.80 12.14 -3.07
CA TRP A 153 -11.89 11.97 -1.62
C TRP A 153 -11.61 13.28 -0.87
N LEU A 154 -11.00 14.27 -1.54
CA LEU A 154 -10.77 15.58 -0.94
C LEU A 154 -12.05 16.38 -0.76
N ASP A 155 -13.12 16.05 -1.48
CA ASP A 155 -14.43 16.69 -1.30
C ASP A 155 -15.00 16.46 0.12
N ASP A 156 -14.48 15.47 0.86
CA ASP A 156 -14.85 15.21 2.26
C ASP A 156 -14.07 16.06 3.28
N LEU A 157 -12.94 16.68 2.89
CA LEU A 157 -12.09 17.45 3.81
C LEU A 157 -12.82 18.59 4.53
N PRO A 158 -13.70 19.38 3.89
CA PRO A 158 -14.45 20.42 4.60
C PRO A 158 -15.32 19.85 5.73
N ALA A 159 -16.01 18.73 5.48
CA ALA A 159 -16.83 18.07 6.49
C ALA A 159 -15.97 17.45 7.60
N LEU A 160 -14.87 16.79 7.24
CA LEU A 160 -13.93 16.20 8.19
C LEU A 160 -13.30 17.27 9.09
N THR A 161 -12.86 18.38 8.52
CA THR A 161 -12.24 19.47 9.27
C THR A 161 -13.24 20.17 10.18
N ALA A 162 -14.50 20.34 9.75
CA ALA A 162 -15.57 20.82 10.61
C ALA A 162 -15.88 19.87 11.79
N LEU A 163 -15.79 18.55 11.55
CA LEU A 163 -15.96 17.53 12.60
C LEU A 163 -14.79 17.50 13.59
N VAL A 164 -13.56 17.67 13.11
CA VAL A 164 -12.34 17.55 13.92
C VAL A 164 -11.98 18.86 14.63
N ALA A 165 -12.25 20.03 14.04
CA ALA A 165 -11.86 21.33 14.59
C ALA A 165 -12.31 21.57 16.04
N PRO A 166 -13.53 21.19 16.49
CA PRO A 166 -13.93 21.35 17.88
C PRO A 166 -13.10 20.51 18.86
N ARG A 167 -12.58 19.36 18.40
CA ARG A 167 -11.87 18.35 19.20
C ARG A 167 -10.37 18.60 19.34
N VAL A 168 -9.81 19.52 18.57
CA VAL A 168 -8.38 19.85 18.65
C VAL A 168 -8.12 21.08 19.54
N PRO A 169 -6.91 21.20 20.13
CA PRO A 169 -6.50 22.38 20.87
C PRO A 169 -6.71 23.68 20.10
N ARG A 170 -7.03 24.78 20.79
CA ARG A 170 -7.35 26.09 20.14
C ARG A 170 -6.30 26.53 19.13
N VAL A 171 -5.02 26.31 19.44
CA VAL A 171 -3.88 26.64 18.57
C VAL A 171 -3.88 25.88 17.23
N LEU A 172 -4.51 24.70 17.16
CA LEU A 172 -4.60 23.87 15.96
C LEU A 172 -5.93 24.05 15.20
N ARG A 173 -6.90 24.79 15.74
CA ARG A 173 -8.23 24.93 15.10
C ARG A 173 -8.15 25.66 13.76
N ALA A 174 -7.46 26.80 13.73
CA ALA A 174 -7.30 27.60 12.52
C ALA A 174 -6.62 26.84 11.38
N PRO A 175 -5.47 26.14 11.58
CA PRO A 175 -4.86 25.35 10.52
C PRO A 175 -5.75 24.17 10.10
N VAL A 176 -6.40 23.45 11.02
CA VAL A 176 -7.33 22.35 10.68
C VAL A 176 -8.47 22.83 9.80
N VAL A 177 -9.15 23.93 10.16
CA VAL A 177 -10.21 24.51 9.31
C VAL A 177 -9.65 25.01 7.97
N GLY A 178 -8.42 25.53 7.98
CA GLY A 178 -7.72 25.98 6.78
C GLY A 178 -7.57 24.89 5.71
N LEU A 179 -7.40 23.63 6.11
CA LEU A 179 -7.27 22.48 5.19
C LEU A 179 -8.54 22.23 4.36
N GLY A 180 -9.72 22.59 4.89
CA GLY A 180 -11.01 22.45 4.19
C GLY A 180 -11.30 23.59 3.20
N ARG A 181 -10.45 24.62 3.13
CA ARG A 181 -10.71 25.78 2.27
C ARG A 181 -10.43 25.48 0.79
N PRO A 182 -11.17 26.07 -0.16
CA PRO A 182 -10.96 25.85 -1.60
C PRO A 182 -9.53 26.12 -2.09
N GLY A 183 -8.84 27.09 -1.48
CA GLY A 183 -7.42 27.38 -1.76
C GLY A 183 -6.50 26.21 -1.41
N ALA A 184 -6.68 25.62 -0.22
CA ALA A 184 -5.91 24.46 0.23
C ALA A 184 -6.20 23.23 -0.64
N LEU A 185 -7.48 22.97 -0.97
CA LEU A 185 -7.86 21.86 -1.85
C LEU A 185 -7.24 22.00 -3.26
N ARG A 186 -7.25 23.21 -3.83
CA ARG A 186 -6.58 23.48 -5.11
C ARG A 186 -5.07 23.25 -5.03
N PHE A 187 -4.43 23.69 -3.94
CA PHE A 187 -3.01 23.46 -3.71
C PHE A 187 -2.69 21.95 -3.63
N VAL A 188 -3.48 21.18 -2.88
CA VAL A 188 -3.32 19.72 -2.77
C VAL A 188 -3.50 19.05 -4.13
N ARG A 189 -4.52 19.42 -4.91
CA ARG A 189 -4.74 18.88 -6.26
C ARG A 189 -3.61 19.22 -7.23
N ALA A 190 -3.02 20.41 -7.10
CA ALA A 190 -1.88 20.83 -7.93
C ALA A 190 -0.57 20.13 -7.55
N HIS A 191 -0.37 19.78 -6.27
CA HIS A 191 0.87 19.23 -5.74
C HIS A 191 0.75 17.80 -5.21
N ALA A 192 -0.29 17.06 -5.61
CA ALA A 192 -0.63 15.75 -5.04
C ALA A 192 0.55 14.76 -5.04
N ALA A 193 1.31 14.71 -6.14
CA ALA A 193 2.47 13.83 -6.24
C ALA A 193 3.61 14.26 -5.30
N GLY A 194 3.91 15.56 -5.24
CA GLY A 194 4.93 16.09 -4.34
C GLY A 194 4.58 15.88 -2.87
N LEU A 195 3.30 16.07 -2.52
CA LEU A 195 2.80 15.80 -1.16
C LEU A 195 2.84 14.30 -0.81
N ALA A 196 2.56 13.41 -1.76
CA ALA A 196 2.73 11.97 -1.57
C ALA A 196 4.19 11.58 -1.36
N VAL A 197 5.12 12.24 -2.07
CA VAL A 197 6.57 12.07 -1.85
C VAL A 197 6.99 12.59 -0.48
N ALA A 198 6.55 13.79 -0.08
CA ALA A 198 6.85 14.35 1.23
C ALA A 198 6.31 13.51 2.38
N ALA A 199 5.06 13.02 2.27
CA ALA A 199 4.46 12.12 3.25
C ALA A 199 5.18 10.76 3.31
N GLY A 200 5.56 10.21 2.15
CA GLY A 200 6.34 8.98 2.09
C GLY A 200 7.73 9.16 2.70
N PHE A 201 8.38 10.31 2.48
CA PHE A 201 9.65 10.64 3.11
C PHE A 201 9.54 10.72 4.63
N ALA A 202 8.53 11.40 5.16
CA ALA A 202 8.28 11.46 6.60
C ALA A 202 8.03 10.05 7.18
N GLY A 203 7.25 9.21 6.49
CA GLY A 203 7.01 7.82 6.88
C GLY A 203 8.28 6.96 6.83
N GLY A 204 9.08 7.08 5.78
CA GLY A 204 10.35 6.38 5.62
C GLY A 204 11.38 6.79 6.69
N LEU A 205 11.44 8.08 7.00
CA LEU A 205 12.27 8.59 8.09
C LEU A 205 11.83 8.02 9.43
N ALA A 206 10.53 8.06 9.75
CA ALA A 206 10.01 7.52 11.01
C ALA A 206 10.28 6.01 11.14
N ALA A 207 10.08 5.23 10.07
CA ALA A 207 10.36 3.80 10.06
C ALA A 207 11.85 3.50 10.25
N ALA A 208 12.73 4.19 9.52
CA ALA A 208 14.18 4.02 9.65
C ALA A 208 14.68 4.44 11.03
N THR A 209 14.13 5.52 11.62
CA THR A 209 14.45 5.93 12.99
C THR A 209 14.00 4.89 14.02
N ALA A 210 12.76 4.38 13.89
CA ALA A 210 12.27 3.34 14.79
C ALA A 210 13.15 2.08 14.73
N GLN A 211 13.56 1.68 13.53
CA GLN A 211 14.46 0.55 13.32
C GLN A 211 15.86 0.81 13.90
N ALA A 212 16.44 1.99 13.65
CA ALA A 212 17.75 2.36 14.17
C ALA A 212 17.81 2.37 15.70
N VAL A 213 16.73 2.84 16.35
CA VAL A 213 16.60 2.82 17.81
C VAL A 213 16.42 1.40 18.32
N GLY A 214 15.56 0.59 17.69
CA GLY A 214 15.28 -0.78 18.11
C GLY A 214 16.49 -1.72 17.96
N GLU A 215 17.25 -1.57 16.89
CA GLU A 215 18.40 -2.43 16.57
C GLU A 215 19.72 -1.93 17.16
N HIS A 216 19.72 -0.83 17.93
CA HIS A 216 20.88 -0.27 18.65
C HIS A 216 22.11 0.04 17.78
N GLY A 217 21.94 0.20 16.46
CA GLY A 217 23.05 0.52 15.57
C GLY A 217 22.67 0.59 14.11
N THR A 218 22.82 1.76 13.50
CA THR A 218 22.79 1.92 12.05
C THR A 218 23.94 2.81 11.61
N THR A 219 24.81 2.29 10.74
CA THR A 219 25.76 3.15 10.02
C THR A 219 24.99 4.20 9.20
N PRO A 220 25.56 5.39 8.94
CA PRO A 220 24.86 6.43 8.15
C PRO A 220 24.37 5.91 6.79
N VAL A 221 25.14 5.05 6.14
CA VAL A 221 24.76 4.42 4.86
C VAL A 221 23.54 3.53 5.02
N LEU A 222 23.52 2.66 6.04
CA LEU A 222 22.39 1.77 6.30
C LEU A 222 21.12 2.56 6.63
N PHE A 223 21.25 3.59 7.48
CA PHE A 223 20.14 4.47 7.84
C PHE A 223 19.54 5.16 6.61
N LEU A 224 20.37 5.81 5.79
CA LEU A 224 19.92 6.48 4.57
C LEU A 224 19.31 5.50 3.56
N THR A 225 19.81 4.27 3.51
CA THR A 225 19.25 3.21 2.66
C THR A 225 17.85 2.82 3.12
N PHE A 226 17.63 2.64 4.43
CA PHE A 226 16.29 2.38 4.96
C PHE A 226 15.34 3.56 4.78
N VAL A 227 15.80 4.79 4.95
CA VAL A 227 15.01 5.99 4.63
C VAL A 227 14.59 5.97 3.15
N ALA A 228 15.51 5.66 2.24
CA ALA A 228 15.21 5.57 0.81
C ALA A 228 14.21 4.44 0.50
N ILE A 229 14.38 3.26 1.09
CA ILE A 229 13.46 2.11 0.95
C ILE A 229 12.06 2.48 1.44
N GLY A 230 11.95 3.05 2.63
CA GLY A 230 10.67 3.47 3.21
C GLY A 230 10.01 4.59 2.40
N THR A 231 10.78 5.62 2.02
CA THR A 231 10.31 6.71 1.16
C THR A 231 9.78 6.18 -0.16
N GLY A 232 10.57 5.33 -0.83
CA GLY A 232 10.21 4.67 -2.07
C GLY A 232 8.91 3.90 -1.96
N GLY A 233 8.84 2.98 -0.99
CA GLY A 233 7.67 2.15 -0.80
C GLY A 233 6.40 2.93 -0.46
N PHE A 234 6.46 3.85 0.50
CA PHE A 234 5.29 4.65 0.89
C PHE A 234 4.84 5.61 -0.21
N SER A 235 5.77 6.31 -0.87
CA SER A 235 5.43 7.20 -1.98
C SER A 235 4.90 6.44 -3.19
N GLY A 236 5.56 5.34 -3.57
CA GLY A 236 5.13 4.47 -4.67
C GLY A 236 3.74 3.89 -4.42
N ALA A 237 3.48 3.40 -3.21
CA ALA A 237 2.16 2.90 -2.81
C ALA A 237 1.11 4.01 -2.83
N ALA A 238 1.38 5.19 -2.26
CA ALA A 238 0.45 6.31 -2.26
C ALA A 238 0.07 6.75 -3.67
N LEU A 239 1.04 6.85 -4.59
CA LEU A 239 0.81 7.20 -5.99
C LEU A 239 0.02 6.12 -6.74
N LEU A 240 0.33 4.85 -6.50
CA LEU A 240 -0.39 3.71 -7.10
C LEU A 240 -1.83 3.65 -6.60
N VAL A 241 -2.03 3.74 -5.29
CA VAL A 241 -3.35 3.78 -4.64
C VAL A 241 -4.14 4.97 -5.17
N ASN A 242 -3.55 6.17 -5.26
CA ASN A 242 -4.23 7.34 -5.78
C ASN A 242 -4.69 7.14 -7.23
N ARG A 243 -3.88 6.44 -8.05
CA ARG A 243 -4.23 6.13 -9.44
C ARG A 243 -5.45 5.21 -9.55
N VAL A 244 -5.60 4.26 -8.63
CA VAL A 244 -6.73 3.30 -8.61
C VAL A 244 -7.97 3.90 -7.95
N LEU A 245 -7.80 4.52 -6.77
CA LEU A 245 -8.88 5.01 -5.94
C LEU A 245 -9.32 6.45 -6.26
N ARG A 246 -8.53 7.18 -7.04
CA ARG A 246 -8.76 8.60 -7.39
C ARG A 246 -8.99 9.43 -6.13
N LEU A 247 -8.14 9.24 -5.11
CA LEU A 247 -8.23 9.97 -3.85
C LEU A 247 -8.14 11.48 -4.08
N VAL A 248 -7.24 11.87 -4.98
CA VAL A 248 -7.01 13.24 -5.43
C VAL A 248 -7.00 13.24 -6.96
N ARG A 249 -7.87 14.05 -7.57
CA ARG A 249 -7.79 14.33 -9.02
C ARG A 249 -6.77 15.44 -9.28
N PRO A 250 -5.66 15.15 -9.98
CA PRO A 250 -4.70 16.19 -10.34
C PRO A 250 -5.33 17.24 -11.27
N THR A 251 -4.90 18.49 -11.15
CA THR A 251 -5.38 19.58 -12.03
C THR A 251 -4.85 19.46 -13.46
N ALA A 252 -3.67 18.86 -13.64
CA ALA A 252 -3.07 18.62 -14.95
C ALA A 252 -2.81 17.13 -15.15
N PRO A 253 -3.08 16.58 -16.36
CA PRO A 253 -2.76 15.19 -16.65
C PRO A 253 -1.24 15.00 -16.67
N ALA A 254 -0.73 14.14 -15.79
CA ALA A 254 0.67 13.76 -15.81
C ALA A 254 1.02 13.02 -17.12
N ARG A 255 2.23 13.24 -17.64
CA ARG A 255 2.73 12.46 -18.77
C ARG A 255 2.84 10.98 -18.34
N ARG A 256 2.23 10.08 -19.11
CA ARG A 256 2.08 8.64 -18.76
C ARG A 256 3.42 7.97 -18.48
N ALA A 257 4.38 8.08 -19.39
CA ALA A 257 5.66 7.39 -19.29
C ALA A 257 6.47 7.76 -18.04
N PRO A 258 6.76 9.06 -17.76
CA PRO A 258 7.51 9.41 -16.55
C PRO A 258 6.74 9.10 -15.26
N ALA A 259 5.41 9.20 -15.25
CA ALA A 259 4.62 8.82 -14.07
C ALA A 259 4.69 7.32 -13.77
N VAL A 260 4.61 6.46 -14.80
CA VAL A 260 4.75 5.00 -14.64
C VAL A 260 6.17 4.65 -14.22
N ALA A 261 7.19 5.26 -14.83
CA ALA A 261 8.59 5.06 -14.48
C ALA A 261 8.88 5.46 -13.02
N ALA A 262 8.37 6.60 -12.57
CA ALA A 262 8.56 7.07 -11.20
C ALA A 262 7.93 6.10 -10.18
N VAL A 263 6.68 5.67 -10.40
CA VAL A 263 6.03 4.70 -9.51
C VAL A 263 6.78 3.36 -9.50
N ALA A 264 7.22 2.88 -10.66
CA ALA A 264 8.00 1.64 -10.76
C ALA A 264 9.33 1.74 -10.02
N ALA A 265 10.09 2.83 -10.21
CA ALA A 265 11.35 3.06 -9.50
C ALA A 265 11.15 3.13 -7.98
N LEU A 266 10.12 3.86 -7.52
CA LEU A 266 9.81 4.00 -6.11
C LEU A 266 9.45 2.66 -5.45
N LEU A 267 8.60 1.85 -6.09
CA LEU A 267 8.24 0.51 -5.61
C LEU A 267 9.37 -0.51 -5.73
N ALA A 268 10.29 -0.31 -6.67
CA ALA A 268 11.45 -1.17 -6.84
C ALA A 268 12.51 -0.98 -5.76
N LEU A 269 12.53 0.14 -5.02
CA LEU A 269 13.41 0.32 -3.87
C LEU A 269 13.19 -0.78 -2.80
N PRO A 270 12.00 -0.92 -2.19
CA PRO A 270 11.75 -2.02 -1.26
C PRO A 270 11.82 -3.39 -1.93
N GLY A 271 11.35 -3.52 -3.18
CA GLY A 271 11.42 -4.79 -3.90
C GLY A 271 12.87 -5.30 -4.08
N ALA A 272 13.80 -4.42 -4.45
CA ALA A 272 15.20 -4.76 -4.63
C ALA A 272 15.93 -5.03 -3.31
N ALA A 273 15.58 -4.31 -2.23
CA ALA A 273 16.13 -4.57 -0.91
C ALA A 273 15.73 -5.95 -0.38
N VAL A 274 14.47 -6.33 -0.59
CA VAL A 274 13.89 -7.60 -0.15
C VAL A 274 14.37 -8.77 -1.02
N LEU A 275 14.48 -8.58 -2.34
CA LEU A 275 14.96 -9.58 -3.31
C LEU A 275 16.46 -9.51 -3.56
N ARG A 276 17.24 -8.91 -2.65
CA ARG A 276 18.66 -8.59 -2.86
C ARG A 276 19.51 -9.80 -3.24
N ASP A 277 19.34 -10.93 -2.56
CA ASP A 277 20.15 -12.13 -2.80
C ASP A 277 19.75 -12.83 -4.10
N PRO A 278 18.45 -13.06 -4.40
CA PRO A 278 18.03 -13.54 -5.73
C PRO A 278 18.48 -12.65 -6.89
N LEU A 279 18.41 -11.32 -6.74
CA LEU A 279 18.82 -10.37 -7.78
C LEU A 279 20.32 -10.44 -8.05
N ARG A 280 21.14 -10.58 -7.00
CA ARG A 280 22.59 -10.78 -7.14
C ARG A 280 22.92 -12.11 -7.79
N ALA A 281 22.26 -13.19 -7.36
CA ALA A 281 22.44 -14.51 -7.97
C ALA A 281 22.09 -14.50 -9.46
N ALA A 282 21.00 -13.84 -9.84
CA ALA A 282 20.62 -13.65 -11.25
C ALA A 282 21.63 -12.82 -12.05
N ALA A 283 22.35 -11.91 -11.40
CA ALA A 283 23.44 -11.13 -11.99
C ALA A 283 24.79 -11.86 -11.98
N GLY A 284 24.86 -13.12 -11.55
CA GLY A 284 26.10 -13.88 -11.43
C GLY A 284 27.01 -13.45 -10.27
N LEU A 285 26.49 -12.65 -9.34
CA LEU A 285 27.19 -12.23 -8.13
C LEU A 285 26.89 -13.23 -7.01
N HIS A 286 27.91 -13.98 -6.59
CA HIS A 286 27.79 -14.94 -5.50
C HIS A 286 28.12 -14.31 -4.14
N GLY A 287 27.52 -14.86 -3.08
CA GLY A 287 27.71 -14.41 -1.70
C GLY A 287 26.61 -13.46 -1.20
N PRO A 288 26.30 -13.52 0.12
CA PRO A 288 25.26 -12.70 0.74
C PRO A 288 25.62 -11.20 0.74
N VAL A 289 24.59 -10.36 0.87
CA VAL A 289 24.75 -8.91 1.08
C VAL A 289 25.13 -8.65 2.54
N ASP A 290 26.43 -8.52 2.80
CA ASP A 290 26.95 -8.41 4.17
C ASP A 290 27.34 -6.98 4.56
N THR A 291 27.28 -6.04 3.61
CA THR A 291 27.66 -4.64 3.87
C THR A 291 26.55 -3.65 3.53
N PRO A 292 26.40 -2.56 4.30
CA PRO A 292 25.46 -1.49 3.98
C PRO A 292 25.62 -0.91 2.57
N ALA A 293 26.86 -0.81 2.08
CA ALA A 293 27.15 -0.30 0.75
C ALA A 293 26.65 -1.22 -0.36
N GLN A 294 26.77 -2.54 -0.19
CA GLN A 294 26.22 -3.52 -1.14
C GLN A 294 24.69 -3.47 -1.16
N LEU A 295 24.04 -3.35 0.01
CA LEU A 295 22.59 -3.20 0.10
C LEU A 295 22.13 -1.93 -0.63
N ALA A 296 22.79 -0.79 -0.37
CA ALA A 296 22.50 0.46 -1.05
C ALA A 296 22.65 0.33 -2.57
N ALA A 297 23.73 -0.29 -3.04
CA ALA A 297 23.99 -0.48 -4.45
C ALA A 297 22.91 -1.32 -5.14
N VAL A 298 22.58 -2.49 -4.59
CA VAL A 298 21.53 -3.37 -5.17
C VAL A 298 20.18 -2.67 -5.20
N THR A 299 19.85 -1.94 -4.13
CA THR A 299 18.57 -1.22 -4.00
C THR A 299 18.45 -0.09 -5.02
N VAL A 300 19.48 0.76 -5.14
CA VAL A 300 19.47 1.92 -6.05
C VAL A 300 19.55 1.46 -7.51
N VAL A 301 20.41 0.50 -7.82
CA VAL A 301 20.54 -0.04 -9.19
C VAL A 301 19.24 -0.73 -9.60
N GLY A 302 18.66 -1.57 -8.73
CA GLY A 302 17.37 -2.22 -8.98
C GLY A 302 16.26 -1.21 -9.27
N ALA A 303 16.18 -0.14 -8.48
CA ALA A 303 15.21 0.94 -8.68
C ALA A 303 15.42 1.69 -10.01
N ALA A 304 16.67 2.01 -10.35
CA ALA A 304 17.01 2.67 -11.62
C ALA A 304 16.65 1.80 -12.82
N CYS A 305 17.02 0.51 -12.81
CA CYS A 305 16.68 -0.44 -13.86
C CYS A 305 15.16 -0.58 -14.04
N ALA A 306 14.41 -0.75 -12.94
CA ALA A 306 12.95 -0.84 -12.99
C ALA A 306 12.32 0.44 -13.58
N GLY A 307 12.81 1.62 -13.18
CA GLY A 307 12.38 2.90 -13.73
C GLY A 307 12.61 3.03 -15.23
N VAL A 308 13.81 2.68 -15.70
CA VAL A 308 14.20 2.72 -17.12
C VAL A 308 13.34 1.77 -17.95
N LEU A 309 13.17 0.52 -17.50
CA LEU A 309 12.35 -0.48 -18.19
C LEU A 309 10.89 -0.05 -18.26
N ALA A 310 10.34 0.44 -17.15
CA ALA A 310 8.98 0.95 -17.09
C ALA A 310 8.77 2.18 -17.99
N PHE A 311 9.77 3.08 -18.06
CA PHE A 311 9.75 4.22 -18.96
C PHE A 311 9.74 3.79 -20.43
N ALA A 312 10.64 2.86 -20.81
CA ALA A 312 10.73 2.34 -22.16
C ALA A 312 9.41 1.65 -22.57
N ALA A 313 8.89 0.75 -21.73
CA ALA A 313 7.62 0.06 -21.99
C ALA A 313 6.46 1.06 -22.13
N ALA A 314 6.36 2.06 -21.25
CA ALA A 314 5.29 3.05 -21.28
C ALA A 314 5.41 4.06 -22.43
N SER A 315 6.61 4.19 -23.03
CA SER A 315 6.87 5.04 -24.20
C SER A 315 6.53 4.34 -25.52
N VAL A 316 6.70 3.02 -25.57
CA VAL A 316 6.41 2.20 -26.77
C VAL A 316 4.94 1.78 -26.83
N LEU A 317 4.29 1.53 -25.68
CA LEU A 317 2.91 1.08 -25.66
C LEU A 317 1.96 2.17 -26.16
N PRO A 318 1.16 1.89 -27.22
CA PRO A 318 0.16 2.83 -27.72
C PRO A 318 -0.79 3.28 -26.60
N ARG A 319 -1.36 4.47 -26.74
CA ARG A 319 -2.52 4.88 -25.94
C ARG A 319 -3.68 3.99 -26.35
N ALA A 320 -3.85 2.85 -25.67
CA ALA A 320 -5.08 2.07 -25.79
C ALA A 320 -6.25 2.97 -25.35
N GLY A 321 -7.08 3.40 -26.31
CA GLY A 321 -8.31 4.15 -26.03
C GLY A 321 -8.27 5.65 -26.36
N ARG A 322 -8.06 6.00 -27.63
CA ARG A 322 -8.91 7.00 -28.32
C ARG A 322 -9.52 6.28 -29.52
N ARG A 323 -10.56 5.47 -29.28
CA ARG A 323 -11.52 5.20 -30.34
C ARG A 323 -12.45 6.42 -30.36
N ALA A 324 -12.52 7.04 -31.53
CA ALA A 324 -13.40 8.16 -31.86
C ALA A 324 -14.87 7.81 -31.66
#